data_AF-A0A0A3JNB8-F1
#
_entry.id   AF-A0A0A3JNB8-F1
#
_cell.length_a   1.000
_cell.length_b   1.000
_cell.length_c   1.000
_cell.angle_alpha   90.00
_cell.angle_beta   90.00
_cell.angle_gamma   90.00
#
_symmetry.space_group_name_H-M   'P 1'
#
loop_
_entity.id
_entity.type
_entity.pdbx_description
1 polymer ?
#
loop_
_entity_poly.entity_id
_entity_poly.type
_entity_poly.pdbx_seq_one_letter_code
_entity_poly.pdbx_strand_id
1 'polypeptide(L)'
;MIQIDMITEPKPINISHHTYKRECRYTRGVHISLEDFQQIINSMCSDTRIYFDFHNSAKQLKSGEYFNGHAGLARQIDSYYRTMKNTEIVGINNGLDFYVKII
;
A
#
# COMPACT_ATOMS: atom_id res chain seq x y z
N MET A 1 1.43 -3.45 -22.08
CA MET A 1 1.56 -3.46 -20.62
C MET A 1 1.77 -2.02 -20.21
N ILE A 2 0.92 -1.50 -19.32
CA ILE A 2 1.06 -0.12 -18.82
C ILE A 2 2.04 -0.16 -17.64
N GLN A 3 2.87 0.86 -17.49
CA GLN A 3 3.77 1.00 -16.36
C GLN A 3 3.41 2.24 -15.57
N ILE A 4 3.36 2.11 -14.25
CA ILE A 4 3.28 3.24 -13.34
C ILE A 4 4.44 3.16 -12.36
N ASP A 5 5.10 4.29 -12.14
CA ASP A 5 6.21 4.36 -11.20
C ASP A 5 5.73 4.61 -9.78
N MET A 6 6.46 4.05 -8.82
CA MET A 6 6.34 4.47 -7.43
C MET A 6 6.67 5.96 -7.30
N ILE A 7 5.90 6.65 -6.47
CA ILE A 7 6.11 8.08 -6.19
C ILE A 7 7.32 8.21 -5.27
N THR A 8 8.16 9.19 -5.54
CA THR A 8 9.26 9.60 -4.67
C THR A 8 8.96 10.98 -4.08
N GLU A 9 8.94 11.06 -2.75
CA GLU A 9 8.60 12.27 -2.03
C GLU A 9 9.85 13.07 -1.65
N PRO A 10 9.88 14.40 -1.89
CA PRO A 10 10.99 15.24 -1.46
C PRO A 10 11.03 15.42 0.06
N LYS A 11 9.92 15.16 0.76
CA LYS A 11 9.81 15.19 2.23
C LYS A 11 9.09 13.94 2.71
N PRO A 12 9.48 13.34 3.85
CA PRO A 12 8.82 12.15 4.35
C PRO A 12 7.34 12.39 4.65
N ILE A 13 6.50 11.43 4.26
CA ILE A 13 5.12 11.30 4.72
C ILE A 13 5.13 10.49 6.02
N ASN A 14 4.56 11.05 7.07
CA ASN A 14 4.43 10.38 8.36
C ASN A 14 3.07 9.68 8.44
N ILE A 15 3.08 8.42 8.82
CA ILE A 15 1.89 7.58 8.95
C ILE A 15 1.94 6.89 10.29
N SER A 16 0.88 7.05 11.09
CA SER A 16 0.80 6.37 12.38
C SER A 16 0.72 4.86 12.19
N HIS A 17 1.58 4.14 12.89
CA HIS A 17 1.51 2.70 13.05
C HIS A 17 0.48 2.37 14.13
N HIS A 18 -0.53 1.58 13.79
CA HIS A 18 -1.65 1.36 14.70
C HIS A 18 -1.23 0.68 16.02
N THR A 19 -0.57 -0.47 15.96
CA THR A 19 -0.25 -1.23 17.19
C THR A 19 0.82 -0.55 18.05
N TYR A 20 1.93 -0.11 17.45
CA TYR A 20 3.04 0.50 18.19
C TYR A 20 2.85 1.97 18.56
N LYS A 21 1.79 2.64 18.09
CA LYS A 21 1.50 4.07 18.39
C LYS A 21 2.67 5.01 18.05
N ARG A 22 3.51 4.63 17.07
CA ARG A 22 4.63 5.43 16.56
C ARG A 22 4.33 5.93 15.15
N GLU A 23 5.09 6.91 14.67
CA GLU A 23 5.05 7.33 13.26
C GLU A 23 6.06 6.54 12.44
N CYS A 24 5.60 5.93 11.36
CA CYS A 24 6.43 5.45 10.27
C CYS A 24 6.64 6.59 9.27
N ARG A 25 7.85 6.71 8.71
CA ARG A 25 8.22 7.79 7.80
C ARG A 25 8.59 7.18 6.45
N TYR A 26 7.91 7.63 5.40
CA TYR A 26 8.10 7.09 4.06
C TYR A 26 8.45 8.20 3.07
N THR A 27 9.45 7.97 2.23
CA THR A 27 9.80 8.85 1.10
C THR A 27 9.33 8.28 -0.23
N ARG A 28 8.54 7.20 -0.19
CA ARG A 28 8.02 6.53 -1.38
C ARG A 28 6.65 5.94 -1.15
N GLY A 29 5.83 5.92 -2.20
CA GLY A 29 4.50 5.35 -2.12
C GLY A 29 3.83 5.10 -3.45
N VAL A 30 2.59 4.65 -3.37
CA VAL A 30 1.72 4.41 -4.52
C VAL A 30 0.35 5.00 -4.25
N HIS A 31 -0.25 5.58 -5.29
CA HIS A 31 -1.62 6.06 -5.25
C HIS A 31 -2.54 5.02 -5.88
N ILE A 32 -3.54 4.59 -5.12
CA ILE A 32 -4.45 3.50 -5.52
C ILE A 32 -5.88 4.01 -5.34
N SER A 33 -6.75 3.71 -6.31
CA SER A 33 -8.16 4.07 -6.18
C SER A 33 -8.81 3.33 -5.00
N LEU A 34 -9.82 3.94 -4.38
CA LEU A 34 -10.56 3.27 -3.30
C LEU A 34 -11.11 1.90 -3.74
N GLU A 35 -11.64 1.81 -4.96
CA GLU A 35 -12.21 0.58 -5.52
C GLU A 35 -11.14 -0.51 -5.68
N ASP A 36 -10.01 -0.19 -6.31
CA ASP A 36 -8.93 -1.16 -6.52
C ASP A 36 -8.39 -1.65 -5.16
N PHE A 37 -8.21 -0.75 -4.19
CA PHE A 37 -7.68 -1.12 -2.89
C PHE A 37 -8.65 -1.96 -2.06
N GLN A 38 -9.97 -1.75 -2.19
CA GLN A 38 -10.98 -2.63 -1.62
C GLN A 38 -10.86 -4.05 -2.17
N GLN A 39 -10.69 -4.19 -3.48
CA GLN A 39 -10.50 -5.51 -4.11
C GLN A 39 -9.22 -6.18 -3.62
N ILE A 40 -8.11 -5.43 -3.56
CA ILE A 40 -6.83 -5.92 -3.05
C ILE A 40 -6.96 -6.41 -1.60
N ILE A 41 -7.60 -5.64 -0.72
CA ILE A 41 -7.83 -6.03 0.68
C ILE A 41 -8.67 -7.30 0.79
N ASN A 42 -9.69 -7.44 -0.05
CA ASN A 42 -10.57 -8.60 -0.05
C ASN A 42 -9.90 -9.87 -0.60
N SER A 43 -8.85 -9.72 -1.42
CA SER A 43 -8.09 -10.84 -1.98
C SER A 43 -6.83 -11.22 -1.20
N MET A 44 -6.50 -10.50 -0.11
CA MET A 44 -5.30 -10.78 0.66
C MET A 44 -5.32 -12.18 1.29
N CYS A 45 -4.20 -12.88 1.24
CA CYS A 45 -4.02 -14.08 2.06
C CYS A 45 -4.00 -13.73 3.55
N SER A 46 -4.33 -14.72 4.39
CA SER A 46 -4.45 -14.57 5.85
C SER A 46 -3.24 -13.87 6.50
N ASP A 47 -2.03 -14.31 6.19
CA ASP A 47 -0.81 -13.76 6.80
C ASP A 47 -0.58 -12.29 6.42
N THR A 48 -0.85 -11.93 5.15
CA THR A 48 -0.73 -10.55 4.69
C THR A 48 -1.80 -9.69 5.36
N ARG A 49 -3.02 -10.21 5.51
CA ARG A 49 -4.12 -9.50 6.14
C ARG A 49 -3.85 -9.21 7.61
N ILE A 50 -3.39 -10.20 8.36
CA ILE A 50 -3.02 -10.05 9.78
C ILE A 50 -1.96 -8.96 9.94
N TYR A 51 -0.92 -8.99 9.10
CA TYR A 51 0.16 -8.01 9.18
C TYR A 51 -0.30 -6.61 8.75
N PHE A 52 -1.16 -6.52 7.73
CA PHE A 52 -1.78 -5.26 7.31
C PHE A 52 -2.60 -4.65 8.45
N ASP A 53 -3.46 -5.44 9.10
CA ASP A 53 -4.31 -5.00 10.20
C ASP A 53 -3.45 -4.58 11.41
N PHE A 54 -2.36 -5.29 11.70
CA PHE A 54 -1.41 -4.91 12.75
C PHE A 54 -0.84 -3.48 12.57
N HIS A 55 -0.64 -3.04 11.32
CA HIS A 55 -0.14 -1.71 11.01
C HIS A 55 -1.25 -0.67 10.88
N ASN A 56 -2.46 -1.06 10.47
CA ASN A 56 -3.47 -0.15 9.92
C ASN A 56 -4.89 -0.28 10.51
N SER A 57 -5.17 -1.16 11.46
CA SER A 57 -6.54 -1.58 11.83
C SER A 57 -7.53 -0.49 12.29
N ALA A 58 -7.09 0.66 12.81
CA ALA A 58 -8.02 1.77 13.13
C ALA A 58 -8.31 2.73 11.98
N LYS A 59 -7.74 2.50 10.79
CA LYS A 59 -7.93 3.39 9.65
C LYS A 59 -9.17 3.00 8.87
N GLN A 60 -10.03 3.98 8.64
CA GLN A 60 -11.15 3.81 7.73
C GLN A 60 -10.64 3.74 6.30
N LEU A 61 -11.27 2.90 5.49
CA LEU A 61 -10.92 2.80 4.09
C LEU A 61 -11.72 3.81 3.27
N LYS A 62 -11.12 4.99 3.02
CA LYS A 62 -11.71 6.11 2.26
C LYS A 62 -10.63 6.89 1.51
N SER A 63 -11.04 7.65 0.48
CA SER A 63 -10.12 8.53 -0.26
C SER A 63 -9.47 9.58 0.65
N GLY A 64 -8.22 9.91 0.36
CA GLY A 64 -7.36 10.79 1.17
C GLY A 64 -6.62 10.10 2.31
N GLU A 65 -6.95 8.85 2.65
CA GLU A 65 -6.28 8.10 3.71
C GLU A 65 -4.94 7.52 3.28
N TYR A 66 -4.06 7.34 4.26
CA TYR A 66 -2.72 6.79 4.08
C TYR A 66 -2.55 5.50 4.87
N PHE A 67 -1.95 4.49 4.27
CA PHE A 67 -1.70 3.18 4.88
C PHE A 67 -0.20 2.87 4.88
N ASN A 68 0.25 2.22 5.95
CA ASN A 68 1.61 1.68 6.04
C ASN A 68 1.68 0.45 5.11
N GLY A 69 2.57 0.51 4.13
CA GLY A 69 2.84 -0.58 3.20
C GLY A 69 4.07 -1.38 3.58
N HIS A 70 3.99 -2.69 3.36
CA HIS A 70 5.01 -3.69 3.66
C HIS A 70 5.10 -4.70 2.52
N ALA A 71 6.14 -5.54 2.51
CA ALA A 71 6.39 -6.48 1.41
C ALA A 71 5.24 -7.46 1.09
N GLY A 72 4.40 -7.80 2.06
CA GLY A 72 3.18 -8.59 1.82
C GLY A 72 2.15 -7.83 1.01
N LEU A 73 1.88 -6.58 1.41
CA LEU A 73 0.97 -5.68 0.71
C LEU A 73 1.48 -5.35 -0.71
N ALA A 74 2.79 -5.10 -0.87
CA ALA A 74 3.41 -4.85 -2.18
C ALA A 74 3.10 -5.97 -3.19
N ARG A 75 3.27 -7.23 -2.77
CA ARG A 75 3.00 -8.40 -3.61
C ARG A 75 1.52 -8.51 -4.01
N GLN A 76 0.61 -8.20 -3.09
CA GLN A 76 -0.84 -8.23 -3.37
C GLN A 76 -1.24 -7.12 -4.34
N ILE A 77 -0.72 -5.91 -4.15
CA ILE A 77 -0.93 -4.77 -5.05
C ILE A 77 -0.41 -5.10 -6.45
N ASP A 78 0.84 -5.56 -6.57
CA ASP A 78 1.45 -5.89 -7.85
C ASP A 78 0.69 -7.02 -8.57
N SER A 79 0.33 -8.08 -7.85
CA SER A 79 -0.47 -9.19 -8.38
C SER A 79 -1.82 -8.70 -8.90
N TYR A 80 -2.50 -7.80 -8.17
CA TYR A 80 -3.78 -7.25 -8.60
C TYR A 80 -3.63 -6.42 -9.89
N TYR A 81 -2.72 -5.45 -9.92
CA TYR A 81 -2.55 -4.57 -11.08
C TYR A 81 -2.07 -5.34 -12.32
N ARG A 82 -1.19 -6.34 -12.14
CA ARG A 82 -0.71 -7.17 -13.23
C ARG A 82 -1.80 -8.04 -13.83
N THR A 83 -2.64 -8.66 -12.98
CA THR A 83 -3.70 -9.58 -13.44
C THR A 83 -4.95 -8.86 -13.93
N MET A 84 -5.43 -7.85 -13.20
CA MET A 84 -6.70 -7.19 -13.47
C MET A 84 -6.59 -6.00 -14.42
N LYS A 85 -5.41 -5.37 -14.50
CA LYS A 85 -5.21 -4.11 -15.27
C LYS A 85 -4.10 -4.21 -16.30
N ASN A 86 -3.42 -5.36 -16.44
CA ASN A 86 -2.23 -5.52 -17.30
C ASN A 86 -1.20 -4.38 -17.10
N THR A 87 -1.05 -3.97 -15.83
CA THR A 87 -0.26 -2.83 -15.38
C THR A 87 0.83 -3.30 -14.42
N GLU A 88 2.04 -2.80 -14.59
CA GLU A 88 3.17 -3.02 -13.69
C GLU A 88 3.41 -1.78 -12.84
N ILE A 89 3.65 -1.98 -11.53
CA ILE A 89 4.04 -0.90 -10.63
C ILE A 89 5.53 -0.98 -10.37
N VAL A 90 6.28 -0.19 -11.13
CA VAL A 90 7.74 -0.27 -11.17
C VAL A 90 8.32 0.06 -9.79
N GLY A 91 9.12 -0.87 -9.28
CA GLY A 91 9.82 -0.73 -8.01
C GLY A 91 9.03 -1.11 -6.76
N ILE A 92 7.74 -1.46 -6.85
CA ILE A 92 6.94 -1.80 -5.64
C ILE A 92 7.50 -3.02 -4.90
N ASN A 93 8.02 -4.02 -5.63
CA ASN A 93 8.54 -5.28 -5.09
C ASN A 93 10.07 -5.28 -4.95
N ASN A 94 10.62 -4.31 -4.23
CA ASN A 94 12.07 -4.20 -3.97
C ASN A 94 12.47 -4.44 -2.49
N GLY A 95 11.53 -4.91 -1.67
CA GLY A 95 11.76 -5.21 -0.25
C GLY A 95 11.77 -4.00 0.69
N LEU A 96 11.63 -2.77 0.17
CA LEU A 96 11.54 -1.57 1.01
C LEU A 96 10.09 -1.21 1.32
N ASP A 97 9.83 -0.81 2.56
CA ASP A 97 8.52 -0.31 2.96
C ASP A 97 8.14 1.00 2.23
N PHE A 98 6.85 1.28 2.19
CA PHE A 98 6.26 2.38 1.41
C PHE A 98 4.94 2.83 2.02
N TYR A 99 4.37 3.92 1.51
CA TYR A 99 2.99 4.28 1.83
C TYR A 99 2.04 3.93 0.69
N VAL A 100 0.78 3.66 1.04
CA VAL A 100 -0.34 3.70 0.08
C VAL A 100 -1.18 4.92 0.39
N LYS A 101 -1.49 5.73 -0.61
CA LYS A 101 -2.50 6.79 -0.51
C LYS A 101 -3.72 6.38 -1.32
N ILE A 102 -4.89 6.45 -0.71
CA ILE A 102 -6.14 6.21 -1.40
C ILE A 102 -6.55 7.48 -2.14
N ILE A 103 -6.76 7.40 -3.45
CA ILE A 103 -7.26 8.48 -4.29
C ILE A 103 -8.71 8.24 -4.71
#